data_AF-A0A2D0HLC8-F1
#
_entry.id   AF-A0A2D0HLC8-F1
#
_cell.length_a   1.000
_cell.length_b   1.000
_cell.length_c   1.000
_cell.angle_alpha   90.00
_cell.angle_beta   90.00
_cell.angle_gamma   90.00
#
_symmetry.space_group_name_H-M   'P 1'
#
loop_
_entity.id
_entity.type
_entity.pdbx_description
1 polymer ?
#
loop_
_entity_poly.entity_id
_entity_poly.type
_entity_poly.pdbx_seq_one_letter_code
_entity_poly.pdbx_strand_id
1 'polypeptide(L)' 'MALLEEFKKAVPKEGANTEIQVVDLYGVMEALNSSSDPSINKIVLYPSRESINFIRSLAPNQSPAAKKPAAAPAPKK' A
#
# COMPACT_ATOMS: atom_id res chain seq x y z
N MET A 1 -5.63 12.63 7.48
CA MET A 1 -6.20 12.13 8.75
C MET A 1 -5.40 10.92 9.18
N ALA A 2 -5.34 10.63 10.49
CA ALA A 2 -4.57 9.52 11.05
C ALA A 2 -5.44 8.25 11.12
N LEU A 3 -4.87 7.08 10.82
CA LEU A 3 -5.60 5.81 10.68
C LEU A 3 -6.44 5.46 11.92
N LEU A 4 -5.89 5.64 13.12
CA LEU A 4 -6.60 5.33 14.37
C LEU A 4 -7.87 6.17 14.54
N GLU A 5 -7.84 7.44 14.19
CA GLU A 5 -8.98 8.34 14.33
C GLU A 5 -10.09 7.99 13.33
N GLU A 6 -9.72 7.61 12.11
CA GLU A 6 -10.67 7.10 11.12
C GLU A 6 -11.29 5.78 11.58
N PHE A 7 -10.48 4.87 12.12
CA PHE A 7 -10.95 3.59 12.65
C PHE A 7 -11.93 3.78 13.82
N LYS A 8 -11.60 4.62 14.81
CA LYS A 8 -12.48 4.93 15.95
C LYS A 8 -13.83 5.52 15.52
N LYS A 9 -13.84 6.36 14.48
CA LYS A 9 -15.10 6.90 13.92
C LYS A 9 -15.92 5.82 13.22
N ALA A 10 -15.25 4.93 12.48
CA ALA A 10 -15.92 3.88 11.71
C ALA A 10 -16.49 2.76 12.59
N VAL A 11 -15.76 2.34 13.63
CA VAL A 11 -16.14 1.23 14.50
C VAL A 11 -15.91 1.62 15.98
N PRO A 12 -16.82 2.40 16.59
CA PRO A 12 -16.55 3.05 17.89
C PRO A 12 -16.31 2.09 19.06
N LYS A 13 -17.01 0.94 19.09
CA LYS A 13 -16.91 -0.03 20.19
C LYS A 13 -15.53 -0.69 20.22
N GLU A 14 -15.02 -1.10 19.07
CA GLU A 14 -13.70 -1.70 18.88
C GLU A 14 -12.61 -0.62 19.01
N GLY A 15 -12.85 0.57 18.46
CA GLY A 15 -11.94 1.71 18.54
C GLY A 15 -11.68 2.22 19.97
N ALA A 16 -12.64 2.07 20.88
CA ALA A 16 -12.49 2.46 22.29
C ALA A 16 -11.37 1.67 23.01
N ASN A 17 -11.10 0.43 22.59
CA ASN A 17 -10.07 -0.44 23.16
C ASN A 17 -8.83 -0.55 22.26
N THR A 18 -8.70 0.31 21.24
CA THR A 18 -7.59 0.25 20.28
C THR A 18 -6.54 1.30 20.61
N GLU A 19 -5.29 0.86 20.70
CA GLU A 19 -4.12 1.70 20.99
C GLU A 19 -3.03 1.55 19.93
N ILE A 20 -2.07 2.49 19.92
CA ILE A 20 -0.86 2.41 19.11
C ILE A 20 0.25 1.85 19.99
N GLN A 21 0.83 0.73 19.57
CA GLN A 21 2.00 0.17 20.21
C GLN A 21 3.25 0.55 19.43
N VAL A 22 4.26 1.07 20.14
CA VAL A 22 5.58 1.37 19.57
C VAL A 22 6.45 0.14 19.77
N VAL A 23 6.89 -0.44 18.66
CA VAL A 23 7.76 -1.62 18.62
C VAL A 23 8.94 -1.38 17.70
N ASP A 24 10.02 -2.13 17.88
CA ASP A 24 11.14 -2.10 16.96
C ASP A 24 10.89 -3.01 15.74
N LEU A 25 11.50 -2.66 14.60
CA LEU A 25 11.32 -3.41 13.37
C LEU A 25 11.95 -4.81 13.42
N TYR A 26 13.03 -5.00 14.19
CA TYR A 26 13.70 -6.30 14.26
C TYR A 26 12.83 -7.35 14.92
N GLY A 27 12.17 -7.02 16.03
CA GLY A 27 11.22 -7.90 16.70
C GLY A 27 10.02 -8.23 15.82
N VAL A 28 9.53 -7.26 15.02
CA VAL A 28 8.49 -7.54 14.02
C VAL A 28 8.98 -8.52 12.97
N MET A 29 10.20 -8.37 12.46
CA MET A 29 10.78 -9.28 11.47
C MET A 29 11.01 -10.69 12.03
N GLU A 30 11.49 -10.78 13.28
CA GLU A 30 11.66 -12.05 13.98
C GLU A 30 10.32 -12.78 14.13
N ALA A 31 9.26 -12.06 14.54
CA ALA A 31 7.92 -12.63 14.64
C ALA A 31 7.39 -13.07 13.27
N LEU A 32 7.57 -12.27 12.21
CA LEU A 32 7.17 -12.64 10.85
C LEU A 32 7.89 -13.90 10.35
N ASN A 33 9.14 -14.12 10.75
CA ASN A 33 9.97 -15.24 10.30
C ASN A 33 9.79 -16.52 11.13
N SER A 34 9.45 -16.40 12.42
CA SER A 34 9.41 -17.53 13.35
C SER A 34 8.02 -17.95 13.80
N SER A 35 7.00 -17.10 13.63
CA SER A 35 5.65 -17.37 14.11
C SER A 35 4.96 -18.48 13.32
N SER A 36 4.26 -19.35 14.04
CA SER A 36 3.34 -20.35 13.46
C SER A 36 1.89 -19.86 13.41
N ASP A 37 1.59 -18.65 13.91
CA ASP A 37 0.23 -18.09 13.88
C ASP A 37 -0.12 -17.65 12.44
N PRO A 38 -1.14 -18.23 11.80
CA PRO A 38 -1.53 -17.85 10.43
C PRO A 38 -1.96 -16.38 10.31
N SER A 39 -2.32 -15.73 11.41
CA SER A 39 -2.69 -14.31 11.46
C SER A 39 -1.51 -13.39 11.15
N ILE A 40 -0.26 -13.84 11.35
CA ILE A 40 0.95 -13.08 11.06
C ILE A 40 1.01 -12.63 9.58
N ASN A 41 0.44 -13.44 8.68
CA ASN A 41 0.40 -13.18 7.24
C ASN A 41 -0.48 -11.98 6.84
N LYS A 42 -1.25 -11.43 7.78
CA LYS A 42 -2.11 -10.25 7.55
C LYS A 42 -1.39 -8.93 7.86
N ILE A 43 -0.18 -8.99 8.41
CA ILE A 43 0.59 -7.80 8.75
C ILE A 43 1.16 -7.18 7.47
N VAL A 44 0.95 -5.87 7.32
CA VAL A 44 1.49 -5.09 6.20
C VAL A 44 2.37 -3.98 6.75
N LEU A 45 3.60 -3.89 6.24
CA LEU A 45 4.49 -2.79 6.53
C LEU A 45 4.13 -1.59 5.65
N TYR A 46 3.72 -0.50 6.28
CA TYR A 46 3.38 0.74 5.60
C TYR A 46 4.45 1.80 5.89
N PRO A 47 5.29 2.16 4.89
CA PRO A 47 6.37 3.13 5.09
C PRO A 47 5.84 4.56 5.26
N SER A 48 6.73 5.48 5.64
CA SER A 48 6.39 6.90 5.78
C SER A 48 5.92 7.50 4.45
N ARG A 49 5.10 8.55 4.53
CA ARG A 49 4.59 9.25 3.34
C ARG A 49 5.70 9.81 2.44
N GLU A 50 6.78 10.29 3.05
CA GLU A 50 7.98 10.74 2.33
C GLU A 50 8.63 9.61 1.55
N SER A 51 8.85 8.44 2.18
CA SER A 51 9.42 7.27 1.53
C SER A 51 8.56 6.79 0.35
N ILE A 52 7.23 6.80 0.53
CA ILE A 52 6.29 6.49 -0.55
C ILE A 52 6.45 7.47 -1.72
N ASN A 53 6.54 8.77 -1.44
CA ASN A 53 6.73 9.79 -2.47
C ASN A 53 8.08 9.66 -3.17
N PHE A 54 9.14 9.34 -2.43
CA PHE A 54 10.46 9.07 -2.97
C PHE A 54 10.44 7.88 -3.93
N ILE A 55 9.90 6.73 -3.50
CA ILE A 55 9.75 5.54 -4.35
C ILE A 55 8.96 5.85 -5.63
N ARG A 56 7.85 6.61 -5.53
CA ARG A 56 7.07 7.03 -6.71
C ARG A 56 7.86 7.91 -7.67
N SER A 57 8.76 8.75 -7.16
CA SER A 57 9.62 9.60 -8.00
C SER A 57 10.67 8.81 -8.79
N LEU A 58 11.06 7.62 -8.30
CA LEU A 58 12.00 6.72 -8.96
C LEU A 58 11.33 5.88 -10.06
N ALA A 59 10.00 5.73 -10.03
CA ALA A 59 9.30 4.98 -11.07
C ALA A 59 9.46 5.72 -12.40
N PRO A 60 10.06 5.10 -13.44
CA PRO A 60 10.09 5.70 -14.76
C PRO A 60 8.63 5.94 -15.18
N ASN A 61 8.35 7.18 -15.56
CA ASN A 61 7.05 7.61 -16.05
C ASN A 61 6.67 6.65 -17.19
N GLN A 62 5.80 5.68 -16.91
CA GLN A 62 5.17 4.86 -17.95
C GLN A 62 4.21 5.81 -18.66
N SER A 63 4.75 6.64 -19.54
CA SER A 63 4.01 7.38 -20.54
C SER A 63 3.02 6.40 -21.18
N PRO A 64 1.73 6.73 -21.25
CA PRO A 64 0.77 5.84 -21.89
C PRO A 64 1.27 5.54 -23.30
N ALA A 65 1.34 4.26 -23.63
CA ALA A 65 1.75 3.78 -24.95
C ALA A 65 1.15 4.69 -26.02
N ALA A 66 2.03 5.31 -26.82
CA ALA A 66 1.63 6.16 -27.93
C ALA A 66 0.54 5.42 -28.72
N LYS A 67 -0.65 6.04 -28.81
CA LYS A 67 -1.72 5.56 -29.68
C LYS A 67 -1.13 5.47 -31.09
N LYS A 68 -0.82 4.26 -31.54
CA LYS A 68 -0.47 3.99 -32.94
C LYS A 68 -1.67 4.45 -33.77
N PRO A 69 -1.52 5.41 -34.70
CA PRO A 69 -2.62 5.80 -35.57
C PRO A 69 -3.10 4.55 -36.33
N ALA A 70 -4.40 4.24 -36.23
CA ALA A 70 -5.00 3.18 -37.01
C ALA A 70 -4.84 3.51 -38.50
N ALA A 71 -4.35 2.54 -39.28
CA ALA A 71 -4.22 2.69 -40.72
C ALA A 71 -5.59 2.97 -41.36
N ALA A 72 -5.65 4.01 -42.19
CA ALA A 72 -6.84 4.33 -42.97
C ALA A 72 -7.19 3.15 -43.91
N PRO A 73 -8.48 2.79 -44.07
CA PRO A 73 -8.86 1.73 -44.98
C PRO A 73 -8.62 2.14 -46.44
N ALA A 74 -7.97 1.26 -47.20
CA ALA A 74 -7.65 1.45 -48.62
C ALA A 74 -8.92 1.55 -49.50
N PRO A 75 -8.90 2.33 -50.59
CA PRO A 75 -10.05 2.52 -51.46
C PRO A 75 -10.35 1.22 -52.24
N LYS A 76 -11.61 0.79 -52.24
CA LYS A 76 -12.09 -0.35 -53.04
C LYS A 76 -12.20 0.04 -54.51
N LYS A 77 -11.74 -0.87 -55.38
CA LYS A 77 -11.82 -0.81 -56.85
C LYS A 77 -13.22 -1.08 -57.36
#